data_AF-A0A0B0EHY8-F1
#
_entry.id   AF-A0A0B0EHY8-F1
#
_cell.length_a   1.000
_cell.length_b   1.000
_cell.length_c   1.000
_cell.angle_alpha   90.00
_cell.angle_beta   90.00
_cell.angle_gamma   90.00
#
_symmetry.space_group_name_H-M   'P 1'
#
loop_
_entity.id
_entity.type
_entity.pdbx_description
1 polymer ?
#
loop_
_entity_poly.entity_id
_entity_poly.type
_entity_poly.pdbx_seq_one_letter_code
_entity_poly.pdbx_strand_id
1 'polypeptide(L)'
;MNIYCARTELDAQRFRDLGIPGKQIFVTGTMKYDNIPTHIDENISKELAELFHINDDDLVLIGGSTHAGEEEILIRVFERLNKTYPNLKLILAPRHIERTGDVSRLIEKMGFVPVLKTEVERSHYKWQDTKKTIILIDTVGDLGTIYSLSNYVFVGKSLVPSGGQNMMEPAGLGSTVIFGPHTFNFKEEVDLLLKNNAAKVVKTEDELFETIEFFIKNPDVAKEMGLKAQKIVNEKRGATGRNIEIIRNIIKN
;
A
#
# COMPACT_ATOMS: atom_id res chain seq x y z
N MET A 1 9.76 -40.26 -0.45
CA MET A 1 10.65 -39.54 -1.40
C MET A 1 10.73 -38.09 -0.92
N ASN A 2 11.93 -37.51 -0.84
CA ASN A 2 12.09 -36.10 -0.45
C ASN A 2 11.77 -35.19 -1.64
N ILE A 3 11.09 -34.07 -1.40
CA ILE A 3 10.78 -33.05 -2.41
C ILE A 3 11.22 -31.68 -1.88
N TYR A 4 11.76 -30.86 -2.78
CA TYR A 4 12.32 -29.54 -2.50
C TYR A 4 11.57 -28.48 -3.32
N CYS A 5 10.87 -27.57 -2.63
CA CYS A 5 10.18 -26.45 -3.26
C CYS A 5 11.05 -25.19 -3.20
N ALA A 6 11.48 -24.71 -4.37
CA ALA A 6 12.33 -23.54 -4.53
C ALA A 6 11.50 -22.28 -4.84
N ARG A 7 11.97 -21.12 -4.34
CA ARG A 7 11.33 -19.82 -4.62
C ARG A 7 11.61 -19.31 -6.02
N THR A 8 12.79 -19.60 -6.55
CA THR A 8 13.27 -19.11 -7.85
C THR A 8 14.01 -20.21 -8.60
N GLU A 9 14.22 -20.03 -9.90
CA GLU A 9 15.08 -20.92 -10.68
C GLU A 9 16.53 -20.92 -10.20
N LEU A 10 17.01 -19.80 -9.67
CA LEU A 10 18.34 -19.72 -9.07
C LEU A 10 18.44 -20.61 -7.82
N ASP A 11 17.40 -20.62 -6.98
CA ASP A 11 17.36 -21.51 -5.82
C ASP A 11 17.25 -22.98 -6.23
N ALA A 12 16.49 -23.28 -7.27
CA ALA A 12 16.43 -24.62 -7.85
C ALA A 12 17.78 -25.06 -8.41
N GLN A 13 18.54 -24.14 -9.04
CA GLN A 13 19.88 -24.42 -9.51
C GLN A 13 20.83 -24.73 -8.35
N ARG A 14 20.77 -23.96 -7.25
CA ARG A 14 21.55 -24.24 -6.05
C ARG A 14 21.27 -25.63 -5.48
N PHE A 15 20.00 -26.08 -5.49
CA PHE A 15 19.67 -27.45 -5.09
C PHE A 15 20.27 -28.51 -6.04
N ARG A 16 20.23 -28.27 -7.36
CA ARG A 16 20.88 -29.15 -8.35
C ARG A 16 22.38 -29.23 -8.13
N ASP A 17 23.03 -28.11 -7.85
CA ASP A 17 24.48 -28.02 -7.61
C ASP A 17 24.90 -28.78 -6.34
N LEU A 18 24.00 -28.93 -5.36
CA LEU A 18 24.19 -29.77 -4.17
C LEU A 18 23.92 -31.28 -4.41
N GLY A 19 23.65 -31.69 -5.66
CA GLY A 19 23.43 -33.08 -6.05
C GLY A 19 21.99 -33.59 -5.87
N ILE A 20 21.03 -32.71 -5.59
CA ILE A 20 19.62 -33.11 -5.50
C ILE A 20 19.10 -33.42 -6.91
N PRO A 21 18.52 -34.61 -7.17
CA PRO A 21 17.98 -34.95 -8.49
C PRO A 21 16.90 -33.97 -8.95
N GLY A 22 16.97 -33.49 -10.20
CA GLY A 22 16.04 -32.50 -10.73
C GLY A 22 14.56 -32.88 -10.60
N LYS A 23 14.22 -34.17 -10.67
CA LYS A 23 12.86 -34.69 -10.46
C LYS A 23 12.28 -34.48 -9.05
N GLN A 24 13.13 -34.11 -8.08
CA GLN A 24 12.73 -33.81 -6.70
C GLN A 24 12.62 -32.30 -6.45
N ILE A 25 12.95 -31.45 -7.43
CA ILE A 25 13.01 -29.99 -7.26
C ILE A 25 11.88 -29.34 -8.06
N PHE A 26 11.09 -28.50 -7.41
CA PHE A 26 9.98 -27.78 -8.03
C PHE A 26 10.11 -26.29 -7.73
N VAL A 27 9.99 -25.43 -8.74
CA VAL A 27 9.93 -23.98 -8.53
C VAL A 27 8.48 -23.58 -8.31
N THR A 28 8.14 -23.29 -7.07
CA THR A 28 6.76 -22.95 -6.67
C THR A 28 6.56 -21.47 -6.43
N GLY A 29 7.64 -20.67 -6.47
CA GLY A 29 7.57 -19.23 -6.21
C GLY A 29 7.62 -18.92 -4.72
N THR A 30 7.36 -17.66 -4.36
CA THR A 30 7.35 -17.22 -2.96
C THR A 30 5.94 -16.98 -2.47
N MET A 31 5.64 -17.48 -1.26
CA MET A 31 4.33 -17.34 -0.62
C MET A 31 4.05 -15.91 -0.10
N LYS A 32 5.05 -15.01 -0.14
CA LYS A 32 4.93 -13.61 0.30
C LYS A 32 3.73 -12.88 -0.36
N TYR A 33 3.39 -13.25 -1.60
CA TYR A 33 2.35 -12.56 -2.38
C TYR A 33 0.94 -13.13 -2.16
N ASP A 34 0.80 -14.34 -1.59
CA ASP A 34 -0.48 -15.05 -1.56
C ASP A 34 -1.51 -14.42 -0.61
N ASN A 35 -1.05 -13.73 0.43
CA ASN A 35 -1.92 -13.03 1.39
C ASN A 35 -2.14 -11.56 1.04
N ILE A 36 -1.55 -11.07 -0.05
CA ILE A 36 -1.69 -9.67 -0.46
C ILE A 36 -3.13 -9.44 -0.96
N PRO A 37 -3.85 -8.41 -0.50
CA PRO A 37 -5.19 -8.15 -0.99
C PRO A 37 -5.13 -7.78 -2.48
N THR A 38 -5.98 -8.42 -3.29
CA THR A 38 -6.14 -8.12 -4.72
C THR A 38 -7.58 -7.73 -5.07
N HIS A 39 -8.47 -7.90 -4.11
CA HIS A 39 -9.86 -7.50 -4.11
C HIS A 39 -10.27 -7.34 -2.64
N ILE A 40 -11.09 -6.33 -2.36
CA ILE A 40 -11.81 -6.16 -1.10
C ILE A 40 -13.29 -6.22 -1.44
N ASP A 41 -14.08 -6.84 -0.56
CA ASP A 41 -15.53 -6.87 -0.69
C ASP A 41 -16.08 -5.44 -0.91
N GLU A 42 -16.91 -5.26 -1.92
CA GLU A 42 -17.48 -3.96 -2.27
C GLU A 42 -18.31 -3.38 -1.13
N ASN A 43 -18.98 -4.21 -0.33
CA ASN A 43 -19.76 -3.75 0.82
C ASN A 43 -18.86 -3.16 1.89
N ILE A 44 -17.73 -3.81 2.19
CA ILE A 44 -16.74 -3.30 3.15
C ILE A 44 -16.17 -1.96 2.68
N SER A 45 -15.87 -1.85 1.38
CA SER A 45 -15.34 -0.61 0.82
C SER A 45 -16.38 0.52 0.86
N LYS A 46 -17.65 0.23 0.59
CA LYS A 46 -18.76 1.19 0.69
C LYS A 46 -19.00 1.64 2.14
N GLU A 47 -19.02 0.71 3.08
CA GLU A 47 -19.16 1.02 4.52
C GLU A 47 -18.04 1.95 5.01
N LEU A 48 -16.80 1.71 4.58
CA LEU A 48 -15.67 2.59 4.89
C LEU A 48 -15.77 3.95 4.21
N ALA A 49 -16.21 4.00 2.95
CA ALA A 49 -16.42 5.24 2.23
C ALA A 49 -17.51 6.09 2.91
N GLU A 50 -18.62 5.47 3.30
CA GLU A 50 -19.69 6.11 4.08
C GLU A 50 -19.19 6.61 5.44
N LEU A 51 -18.43 5.78 6.17
CA LEU A 51 -17.82 6.14 7.45
C LEU A 51 -16.95 7.41 7.33
N PHE A 52 -16.24 7.55 6.21
CA PHE A 52 -15.31 8.65 5.96
C PHE A 52 -15.85 9.76 5.07
N HIS A 53 -17.15 9.75 4.74
CA HIS A 53 -17.78 10.72 3.84
C HIS A 53 -17.03 10.86 2.49
N ILE A 54 -16.56 9.74 1.94
CA ILE A 54 -15.88 9.68 0.64
C ILE A 54 -16.92 9.32 -0.42
N ASN A 55 -17.06 10.18 -1.41
CA ASN A 55 -17.99 10.04 -2.53
C ASN A 55 -17.24 9.59 -3.80
N ASP A 56 -17.99 9.15 -4.82
CA ASP A 56 -17.40 8.64 -6.07
C ASP A 56 -16.53 9.66 -6.82
N ASP A 57 -16.78 10.96 -6.63
CA ASP A 57 -16.02 12.06 -7.22
C ASP A 57 -14.86 12.54 -6.36
N ASP A 58 -14.72 12.04 -5.13
CA ASP A 58 -13.60 12.35 -4.26
C ASP A 58 -12.32 11.64 -4.74
N LEU A 59 -11.19 12.31 -4.54
CA LEU A 59 -9.86 11.74 -4.75
C LEU A 59 -9.24 11.46 -3.39
N VAL A 60 -8.71 10.26 -3.18
CA VAL A 60 -8.16 9.85 -1.89
C VAL A 60 -6.66 9.62 -2.01
N LEU A 61 -5.90 10.45 -1.29
CA LEU A 61 -4.49 10.23 -1.02
C LEU A 61 -4.34 9.56 0.35
N ILE A 62 -3.68 8.40 0.39
CA ILE A 62 -3.38 7.69 1.63
C ILE A 62 -1.88 7.73 1.92
N GLY A 63 -1.51 8.27 3.08
CA GLY A 63 -0.20 8.08 3.69
C GLY A 63 -0.21 6.78 4.51
N GLY A 64 0.22 5.68 3.90
CA GLY A 64 0.18 4.36 4.51
C GLY A 64 1.47 4.01 5.25
N SER A 65 1.37 3.58 6.51
CA SER A 65 2.52 3.21 7.35
C SER A 65 3.57 4.33 7.50
N THR A 66 3.12 5.57 7.71
CA THR A 66 4.00 6.75 7.82
C THR A 66 4.85 6.75 9.09
N HIS A 67 5.99 7.45 9.00
CA HIS A 67 6.95 7.70 10.07
C HIS A 67 7.14 9.21 10.31
N ALA A 68 7.71 9.57 11.46
CA ALA A 68 7.92 10.95 11.86
C ALA A 68 8.64 11.77 10.78
N GLY A 69 8.08 12.94 10.48
CA GLY A 69 8.53 13.83 9.40
C GLY A 69 7.75 13.63 8.09
N GLU A 70 7.25 12.44 7.80
CA GLU A 70 6.48 12.18 6.57
C GLU A 70 5.03 12.68 6.68
N GLU A 71 4.43 12.59 7.87
CA GLU A 71 3.07 13.11 8.08
C GLU A 71 3.01 14.61 7.81
N GLU A 72 4.02 15.36 8.25
CA GLU A 72 4.12 16.80 8.04
C GLU A 72 4.25 17.16 6.54
N ILE A 73 5.07 16.41 5.81
CA ILE A 73 5.22 16.55 4.35
C ILE A 73 3.89 16.29 3.65
N LEU A 74 3.19 15.19 4.00
CA LEU A 74 1.91 14.83 3.40
C LEU A 74 0.83 15.88 3.67
N ILE A 75 0.77 16.43 4.89
CA ILE A 75 -0.19 17.48 5.24
C ILE A 75 0.09 18.77 4.43
N ARG A 76 1.36 19.16 4.24
CA ARG A 76 1.71 20.33 3.39
C ARG A 76 1.38 20.11 1.92
N VAL A 77 1.66 18.93 1.38
CA VAL A 77 1.29 18.56 0.01
C VAL A 77 -0.23 18.62 -0.15
N PHE A 78 -0.97 18.03 0.79
CA PHE A 78 -2.42 18.06 0.82
C PHE A 78 -2.96 19.49 0.88
N GLU A 79 -2.44 20.34 1.78
CA GLU A 79 -2.85 21.74 1.90
C GLU A 79 -2.68 22.49 0.58
N ARG A 80 -1.56 22.28 -0.12
CA ARG A 80 -1.28 22.92 -1.42
C ARG A 80 -2.27 22.45 -2.49
N LEU A 81 -2.51 21.14 -2.59
CA LEU A 81 -3.38 20.55 -3.60
C LEU A 81 -4.86 20.89 -3.37
N ASN A 82 -5.32 20.84 -2.11
CA ASN A 82 -6.71 21.05 -1.74
C ASN A 82 -7.21 22.48 -2.01
N LYS A 83 -6.30 23.46 -2.21
CA LYS A 83 -6.65 24.81 -2.71
C LYS A 83 -7.22 24.77 -4.13
N THR A 84 -6.73 23.86 -4.96
CA THR A 84 -7.14 23.69 -6.37
C THR A 84 -8.12 22.52 -6.54
N TYR A 85 -7.97 21.47 -5.72
CA TYR A 85 -8.71 20.21 -5.79
C TYR A 85 -9.47 19.96 -4.47
N PRO A 86 -10.60 20.64 -4.25
CA PRO A 86 -11.33 20.59 -2.98
C PRO A 86 -11.99 19.24 -2.65
N ASN A 87 -12.06 18.35 -3.64
CA ASN A 87 -12.51 16.96 -3.54
C ASN A 87 -11.36 16.00 -3.18
N LEU A 88 -10.13 16.49 -3.01
CA LEU A 88 -9.03 15.68 -2.48
C LEU A 88 -9.26 15.44 -0.98
N LYS A 89 -9.15 14.19 -0.56
CA LYS A 89 -9.16 13.72 0.83
C LYS A 89 -7.79 13.17 1.19
N LEU A 90 -7.39 13.38 2.45
CA LEU A 90 -6.17 12.80 3.00
C LEU A 90 -6.52 11.84 4.14
N ILE A 91 -6.01 10.61 4.01
CA ILE A 91 -6.02 9.60 5.07
C ILE A 91 -4.57 9.37 5.50
N LEU A 92 -4.29 9.48 6.80
CA LEU A 92 -2.99 9.15 7.38
C LEU A 92 -3.11 7.89 8.24
N ALA A 93 -2.21 6.94 8.01
CA ALA A 93 -2.11 5.72 8.80
C ALA A 93 -0.67 5.56 9.32
N PRO A 94 -0.35 6.11 10.49
CA PRO A 94 0.97 5.97 11.10
C PRO A 94 1.32 4.49 11.31
N ARG A 95 2.59 4.12 11.10
CA ARG A 95 3.01 2.72 11.33
C ARG A 95 2.84 2.28 12.79
N HIS A 96 2.98 3.23 13.69
CA HIS A 96 3.02 3.10 15.14
C HIS A 96 1.80 3.79 15.72
N ILE A 97 0.80 3.02 16.14
CA ILE A 97 -0.49 3.51 16.66
C ILE A 97 -0.32 4.39 17.90
N GLU A 98 0.74 4.16 18.69
CA GLU A 98 1.12 4.98 19.83
C GLU A 98 1.43 6.43 19.44
N ARG A 99 1.78 6.69 18.17
CA ARG A 99 2.04 8.03 17.63
C ARG A 99 0.78 8.76 17.16
N THR A 100 -0.39 8.12 17.13
CA THR A 100 -1.63 8.78 16.68
C THR A 100 -1.90 10.07 17.45
N GLY A 101 -1.62 10.11 18.77
CA GLY A 101 -1.76 11.34 19.55
C GLY A 101 -0.80 12.47 19.12
N ASP A 102 0.44 12.15 18.74
CA ASP A 102 1.39 13.13 18.19
C ASP A 102 0.96 13.63 16.82
N VAL A 103 0.49 12.71 15.96
CA VAL A 103 0.04 13.05 14.61
C VAL A 103 -1.26 13.87 14.64
N SER A 104 -2.18 13.58 15.56
CA SER A 104 -3.38 14.38 15.80
C SER A 104 -3.02 15.82 16.17
N ARG A 105 -2.11 16.01 17.15
CA ARG A 105 -1.61 17.36 17.50
C ARG A 105 -0.90 18.06 16.34
N LEU A 106 -0.18 17.31 15.50
CA LEU A 106 0.46 17.88 14.31
C LEU A 106 -0.59 18.40 13.32
N ILE A 107 -1.64 17.61 13.05
CA ILE A 107 -2.77 18.00 12.19
C ILE A 107 -3.41 19.30 12.70
N GLU A 108 -3.72 19.37 14.00
CA GLU A 108 -4.29 20.57 14.64
C GLU A 108 -3.35 21.79 14.53
N LYS A 109 -2.07 21.60 14.83
CA LYS A 109 -1.05 22.65 14.74
C LYS A 109 -0.93 23.22 13.32
N MET A 110 -1.17 22.40 12.30
CA MET A 110 -1.17 22.80 10.90
C MET A 110 -2.51 23.39 10.44
N GLY A 111 -3.48 23.57 11.35
CA GLY A 111 -4.75 24.24 11.08
C GLY A 111 -5.84 23.34 10.49
N PHE A 112 -5.66 22.02 10.59
CA PHE A 112 -6.60 20.98 10.17
C PHE A 112 -7.31 20.36 11.38
N VAL A 113 -8.37 19.59 11.12
CA VAL A 113 -9.15 18.86 12.13
C VAL A 113 -8.87 17.36 11.94
N PRO A 114 -8.26 16.69 12.93
CA PRO A 114 -8.07 15.25 12.88
C PRO A 114 -9.41 14.54 13.13
N VAL A 115 -9.71 13.52 12.34
CA VAL A 115 -10.86 12.63 12.55
C VAL A 115 -10.32 11.21 12.73
N LEU A 116 -10.39 10.70 13.95
CA LEU A 116 -9.88 9.38 14.28
C LEU A 116 -10.91 8.31 13.89
N LYS A 117 -10.46 7.24 13.26
CA LYS A 117 -11.33 6.12 12.86
C LYS A 117 -12.15 5.59 14.04
N THR A 118 -11.53 5.34 15.20
CA THR A 118 -12.25 4.79 16.36
C THR A 118 -13.32 5.73 16.93
N GLU A 119 -13.14 7.06 16.80
CA GLU A 119 -14.13 8.04 17.27
C GLU A 119 -15.39 7.99 16.40
N VAL A 120 -15.21 7.95 15.07
CA VAL A 120 -16.32 7.84 14.12
C VAL A 120 -17.07 6.52 14.31
N GLU A 121 -16.37 5.41 14.51
CA GLU A 121 -16.98 4.09 14.73
C GLU A 121 -17.76 4.00 16.05
N ARG A 122 -17.22 4.51 17.15
CA ARG A 122 -17.79 4.28 18.50
C ARG A 122 -19.01 5.13 18.80
N SER A 123 -19.11 6.32 18.23
CA SER A 123 -20.03 7.33 18.76
C SER A 123 -21.05 7.87 17.77
N HIS A 124 -21.17 7.25 16.58
CA HIS A 124 -21.85 7.88 15.44
C HIS A 124 -21.45 9.36 15.33
N TYR A 125 -20.17 9.64 15.60
CA TYR A 125 -19.66 11.00 15.67
C TYR A 125 -19.90 11.64 14.31
N LYS A 126 -20.90 12.52 14.25
CA LYS A 126 -21.18 13.30 13.06
C LYS A 126 -20.13 14.39 13.00
N TRP A 127 -19.02 14.10 12.35
CA TRP A 127 -18.05 15.11 11.98
C TRP A 127 -18.53 15.83 10.72
N GLN A 128 -18.21 17.11 10.63
CA GLN A 128 -18.46 17.85 9.40
C GLN A 128 -17.30 17.58 8.46
N ASP A 129 -17.61 16.99 7.32
CA ASP A 129 -16.63 16.93 6.24
C ASP A 129 -16.40 18.33 5.70
N THR A 130 -15.18 18.80 5.89
CA THR A 130 -14.74 20.12 5.47
C THR A 130 -13.42 19.98 4.75
N LYS A 131 -13.04 21.01 3.99
CA LYS A 131 -11.70 21.10 3.38
C LYS A 131 -10.55 21.08 4.42
N LYS A 132 -10.85 21.15 5.72
CA LYS A 132 -9.84 21.12 6.78
C LYS A 132 -9.76 19.78 7.49
N THR A 133 -10.50 18.77 7.07
CA THR A 133 -10.50 17.49 7.77
C THR A 133 -9.41 16.56 7.22
N ILE A 134 -8.73 15.85 8.13
CA ILE A 134 -7.77 14.79 7.80
C ILE A 134 -8.16 13.54 8.61
N ILE A 135 -8.36 12.44 7.92
CA ILE A 135 -8.72 11.16 8.55
C ILE A 135 -7.44 10.51 9.08
N LEU A 136 -7.48 10.06 10.32
CA LEU A 136 -6.36 9.42 11.01
C LEU A 136 -6.75 8.00 11.42
N ILE A 137 -6.06 7.01 10.87
CA ILE A 137 -6.27 5.61 11.19
C ILE A 137 -5.53 5.28 12.49
N ASP A 138 -6.30 5.07 13.54
CA ASP A 138 -5.84 4.80 14.90
C ASP A 138 -6.15 3.36 15.35
N THR A 139 -6.09 2.43 14.40
CA THR A 139 -6.33 0.99 14.61
C THR A 139 -5.22 0.16 13.93
N VAL A 140 -5.00 -1.06 14.44
CA VAL A 140 -4.03 -2.00 13.88
C VAL A 140 -4.73 -3.01 12.98
N GLY A 141 -4.20 -3.23 11.78
CA GLY A 141 -4.68 -4.27 10.86
C GLY A 141 -5.63 -3.78 9.77
N ASP A 142 -6.17 -2.56 9.90
CA ASP A 142 -7.18 -2.04 8.96
C ASP A 142 -6.58 -1.49 7.66
N LEU A 143 -5.28 -1.18 7.62
CA LEU A 143 -4.63 -0.48 6.51
C LEU A 143 -4.84 -1.18 5.16
N GLY A 144 -4.80 -2.52 5.13
CA GLY A 144 -5.05 -3.29 3.92
C GLY A 144 -6.43 -3.04 3.31
N THR A 145 -7.45 -2.92 4.15
CA THR A 145 -8.82 -2.60 3.72
C THR A 145 -8.95 -1.12 3.37
N ILE A 146 -8.33 -0.23 4.16
CA ILE A 146 -8.35 1.23 3.92
C ILE A 146 -7.77 1.58 2.55
N TYR A 147 -6.80 0.83 2.04
CA TYR A 147 -6.28 1.02 0.68
C TYR A 147 -7.33 0.85 -0.42
N SER A 148 -8.47 0.17 -0.19
CA SER A 148 -9.52 0.05 -1.21
C SER A 148 -10.18 1.39 -1.56
N LEU A 149 -10.06 2.39 -0.69
CA LEU A 149 -10.57 3.75 -0.92
C LEU A 149 -9.62 4.60 -1.77
N SER A 150 -8.39 4.15 -1.98
CA SER A 150 -7.32 5.02 -2.49
C SER A 150 -7.33 5.20 -4.01
N ASN A 151 -7.07 6.43 -4.46
CA ASN A 151 -6.58 6.69 -5.81
C ASN A 151 -5.04 6.68 -5.82
N TYR A 152 -4.45 7.28 -4.79
CA TYR A 152 -3.02 7.45 -4.63
C TYR A 152 -2.57 6.97 -3.26
N VAL A 153 -1.47 6.23 -3.21
CA VAL A 153 -0.89 5.76 -1.94
C VAL A 153 0.56 6.17 -1.87
N PHE A 154 0.89 6.98 -0.87
CA PHE A 154 2.27 7.17 -0.43
C PHE A 154 2.61 6.14 0.64
N VAL A 155 3.57 5.26 0.34
CA VAL A 155 4.02 4.22 1.28
C VAL A 155 5.16 4.76 2.12
N GLY A 156 4.93 4.91 3.42
CA GLY A 156 5.83 5.57 4.35
C GLY A 156 7.10 4.81 4.72
N LYS A 157 7.82 5.40 5.67
CA LYS A 157 9.21 5.13 6.08
C LYS A 157 10.23 5.39 4.95
N SER A 158 9.78 5.84 3.78
CA SER A 158 10.54 5.86 2.54
C SER A 158 11.12 7.23 2.18
N LEU A 159 10.56 8.33 2.71
CA LEU A 159 11.16 9.68 2.60
C LEU A 159 12.13 10.00 3.76
N VAL A 160 12.20 9.11 4.75
CA VAL A 160 13.19 9.15 5.84
C VAL A 160 14.20 8.01 5.65
N PRO A 161 15.48 8.17 6.05
CA PRO A 161 16.55 7.19 5.78
C PRO A 161 16.48 5.93 6.67
N SER A 162 15.31 5.29 6.74
CA SER A 162 14.99 4.21 7.67
C SER A 162 14.47 2.93 6.98
N GLY A 163 14.31 2.94 5.65
CA GLY A 163 13.85 1.80 4.84
C GLY A 163 12.36 1.86 4.52
N GLY A 164 11.85 1.05 3.59
CA GLY A 164 10.45 1.08 3.15
C GLY A 164 9.48 0.31 4.05
N GLN A 165 8.20 0.40 3.70
CA GLN A 165 7.10 -0.44 4.18
C GLN A 165 6.52 -1.26 3.00
N ASN A 166 5.48 -2.08 3.26
CA ASN A 166 4.94 -2.98 2.26
C ASN A 166 4.21 -2.24 1.11
N MET A 167 4.89 -2.04 -0.03
CA MET A 167 4.30 -1.45 -1.23
C MET A 167 3.34 -2.39 -1.97
N MET A 168 3.40 -3.68 -1.67
CA MET A 168 2.70 -4.68 -2.48
C MET A 168 1.20 -4.79 -2.12
N GLU A 169 0.81 -4.43 -0.89
CA GLU A 169 -0.61 -4.31 -0.48
C GLU A 169 -1.39 -3.31 -1.34
N PRO A 170 -1.01 -2.02 -1.40
CA PRO A 170 -1.71 -1.07 -2.26
C PRO A 170 -1.52 -1.39 -3.74
N ALA A 171 -0.37 -1.94 -4.15
CA ALA A 171 -0.18 -2.41 -5.52
C ALA A 171 -1.20 -3.50 -5.90
N GLY A 172 -1.48 -4.44 -5.00
CA GLY A 172 -2.42 -5.53 -5.25
C GLY A 172 -3.85 -5.05 -5.48
N LEU A 173 -4.23 -3.95 -4.85
CA LEU A 173 -5.53 -3.31 -5.01
C LEU A 173 -5.61 -2.36 -6.23
N GLY A 174 -4.51 -2.21 -6.97
CA GLY A 174 -4.49 -1.38 -8.17
C GLY A 174 -4.37 0.12 -7.87
N SER A 175 -3.93 0.49 -6.67
CA SER A 175 -3.66 1.88 -6.31
C SER A 175 -2.44 2.43 -7.05
N THR A 176 -2.40 3.73 -7.27
CA THR A 176 -1.19 4.40 -7.78
C THR A 176 -0.17 4.51 -6.65
N VAL A 177 0.89 3.68 -6.68
CA VAL A 177 1.85 3.57 -5.59
C VAL A 177 3.03 4.55 -5.76
N ILE A 178 3.27 5.34 -4.72
CA ILE A 178 4.32 6.34 -4.63
C ILE A 178 5.13 6.10 -3.34
N PHE A 179 6.45 6.27 -3.39
CA PHE A 179 7.31 6.15 -2.21
C PHE A 179 8.61 6.95 -2.37
N GLY A 180 9.28 7.19 -1.26
CA GLY A 180 10.59 7.84 -1.19
C GLY A 180 11.78 6.93 -1.53
N PRO A 181 13.00 7.47 -1.62
CA PRO A 181 14.17 6.74 -2.10
C PRO A 181 14.69 5.68 -1.11
N HIS A 182 14.27 5.72 0.15
CA HIS A 182 14.82 4.88 1.20
C HIS A 182 14.05 3.56 1.32
N THR A 183 14.37 2.58 0.48
CA THR A 183 13.62 1.32 0.38
C THR A 183 14.50 0.06 0.44
N PHE A 184 15.68 0.15 1.07
CA PHE A 184 16.70 -0.91 1.05
C PHE A 184 16.20 -2.30 1.52
N ASN A 185 15.25 -2.36 2.45
CA ASN A 185 14.64 -3.58 2.98
C ASN A 185 13.51 -4.16 2.10
N PHE A 186 13.11 -3.47 1.03
CA PHE A 186 12.09 -3.88 0.06
C PHE A 186 12.64 -3.86 -1.38
N LYS A 187 13.96 -4.06 -1.54
CA LYS A 187 14.63 -3.90 -2.83
C LYS A 187 14.06 -4.80 -3.93
N GLU A 188 13.75 -6.06 -3.64
CA GLU A 188 13.20 -7.00 -4.64
C GLU A 188 11.84 -6.51 -5.16
N GLU A 189 10.96 -6.12 -4.24
CA GLU A 189 9.61 -5.63 -4.53
C GLU A 189 9.65 -4.29 -5.29
N VAL A 190 10.53 -3.36 -4.87
CA VAL A 190 10.72 -2.06 -5.52
C VAL A 190 11.30 -2.22 -6.93
N ASP A 191 12.37 -3.00 -7.10
CA ASP A 191 12.98 -3.23 -8.41
C ASP A 191 11.94 -3.83 -9.38
N LEU A 192 11.09 -4.73 -8.89
CA LEU A 192 10.01 -5.34 -9.66
C LEU A 192 8.96 -4.32 -10.11
N LEU A 193 8.51 -3.42 -9.21
CA LEU A 193 7.54 -2.38 -9.57
C LEU A 193 8.13 -1.37 -10.55
N LEU A 194 9.35 -0.90 -10.30
CA LEU A 194 9.99 0.14 -11.11
C LEU A 194 10.35 -0.36 -12.51
N LYS A 195 10.86 -1.58 -12.65
CA LYS A 195 11.15 -2.20 -13.96
C LYS A 195 9.93 -2.26 -14.87
N ASN A 196 8.74 -2.30 -14.29
CA ASN A 196 7.47 -2.41 -15.00
C ASN A 196 6.67 -1.09 -15.05
N ASN A 197 7.25 0.04 -14.63
CA ASN A 197 6.57 1.34 -14.54
C ASN A 197 5.27 1.27 -13.70
N ALA A 198 5.29 0.49 -12.62
CA ALA A 198 4.14 0.20 -11.77
C ALA A 198 4.17 0.95 -10.42
N ALA A 199 5.14 1.85 -10.22
CA ALA A 199 5.21 2.74 -9.09
C ALA A 199 6.08 3.96 -9.41
N LYS A 200 6.00 4.99 -8.57
CA LYS A 200 6.78 6.23 -8.71
C LYS A 200 7.64 6.49 -7.48
N VAL A 201 8.91 6.81 -7.70
CA VAL A 201 9.81 7.33 -6.65
C VAL A 201 9.78 8.85 -6.65
N VAL A 202 9.68 9.44 -5.46
CA VAL A 202 9.78 10.90 -5.23
C VAL A 202 10.81 11.16 -4.13
N LYS A 203 11.61 12.22 -4.23
CA LYS A 203 12.72 12.48 -3.28
C LYS A 203 12.43 13.62 -2.32
N THR A 204 11.49 14.49 -2.68
CA THR A 204 11.21 15.73 -1.96
C THR A 204 9.71 15.94 -1.85
N GLU A 205 9.32 16.87 -0.97
CA GLU A 205 7.95 17.36 -0.86
C GLU A 205 7.44 17.92 -2.20
N ASP A 206 8.26 18.68 -2.92
CA ASP A 206 7.87 19.25 -4.22
C ASP A 206 7.69 18.17 -5.29
N GLU A 207 8.58 17.18 -5.35
CA GLU A 207 8.40 16.05 -6.27
C GLU A 207 7.13 15.25 -5.95
N LEU A 208 6.78 15.09 -4.67
CA LEU A 208 5.53 14.46 -4.24
C LEU A 208 4.32 15.29 -4.67
N PHE A 209 4.34 16.60 -4.42
CA PHE A 209 3.30 17.53 -4.86
C PHE A 209 3.08 17.46 -6.38
N GLU A 210 4.14 17.62 -7.17
CA GLU A 210 4.08 17.61 -8.63
C GLU A 210 3.60 16.27 -9.17
N THR A 211 4.03 15.16 -8.55
CA THR A 211 3.61 13.81 -8.93
C THR A 211 2.11 13.61 -8.69
N ILE A 212 1.60 13.96 -7.51
CA ILE A 212 0.17 13.83 -7.22
C ILE A 212 -0.64 14.77 -8.12
N GLU A 213 -0.21 16.02 -8.28
CA GLU A 213 -0.90 16.97 -9.16
C GLU A 213 -0.95 16.45 -10.62
N PHE A 214 0.16 15.90 -11.11
CA PHE A 214 0.21 15.28 -12.43
C PHE A 214 -0.80 14.14 -12.56
N PHE A 215 -0.91 13.26 -11.57
CA PHE A 215 -1.86 12.15 -11.59
C PHE A 215 -3.32 12.60 -11.44
N ILE A 216 -3.59 13.68 -10.71
CA ILE A 216 -4.93 14.29 -10.67
C ILE A 216 -5.31 14.85 -12.06
N LYS A 217 -4.37 15.49 -12.75
CA LYS A 217 -4.58 16.03 -14.11
C LYS A 217 -4.63 14.92 -15.19
N ASN A 218 -4.05 13.77 -14.92
CA ASN A 218 -3.91 12.65 -15.87
C ASN A 218 -4.38 11.33 -15.23
N PRO A 219 -5.67 11.18 -14.90
CA PRO A 219 -6.18 10.04 -14.15
C PRO A 219 -5.97 8.69 -14.86
N ASP A 220 -6.01 8.66 -16.20
CA ASP A 220 -5.75 7.45 -16.98
C ASP A 220 -4.32 6.93 -16.79
N VAL A 221 -3.33 7.83 -16.70
CA VAL A 221 -1.94 7.46 -16.46
C VAL A 221 -1.76 6.88 -15.06
N ALA A 222 -2.41 7.48 -14.06
CA ALA A 222 -2.42 6.98 -12.69
C ALA A 222 -3.04 5.57 -12.62
N LYS A 223 -4.22 5.41 -13.23
CA LYS A 223 -4.93 4.13 -13.31
C LYS A 223 -4.12 3.06 -14.03
N GLU A 224 -3.47 3.39 -15.14
CA GLU A 224 -2.62 2.44 -15.86
C GLU A 224 -1.45 1.96 -14.99
N MET A 225 -0.81 2.86 -14.23
CA MET A 225 0.26 2.50 -13.29
C MET A 225 -0.25 1.55 -12.20
N GLY A 226 -1.40 1.85 -11.61
CA GLY A 226 -2.03 0.99 -10.61
C GLY A 226 -2.39 -0.40 -11.15
N LEU A 227 -2.99 -0.48 -12.35
CA LEU A 227 -3.31 -1.76 -13.01
C LEU A 227 -2.06 -2.59 -13.31
N LYS A 228 -0.94 -1.95 -13.72
CA LYS A 228 0.35 -2.63 -13.86
C LYS A 228 0.83 -3.20 -12.52
N ALA A 229 0.68 -2.45 -11.44
CA ALA A 229 1.06 -2.89 -10.09
C ALA A 229 0.23 -4.10 -9.64
N GLN A 230 -1.08 -4.06 -9.85
CA GLN A 230 -1.98 -5.17 -9.52
C GLN A 230 -1.68 -6.42 -10.35
N LYS A 231 -1.41 -6.24 -11.64
CA LYS A 231 -1.01 -7.36 -12.53
C LYS A 231 0.24 -8.06 -12.00
N ILE A 232 1.27 -7.31 -11.59
CA ILE A 232 2.50 -7.87 -11.01
C ILE A 232 2.20 -8.70 -9.76
N VAL A 233 1.36 -8.18 -8.85
CA VAL A 233 0.97 -8.93 -7.64
C VAL A 233 0.26 -10.23 -8.03
N ASN A 234 -0.72 -10.15 -8.93
CA ASN A 234 -1.48 -11.31 -9.40
C ASN A 234 -0.59 -12.40 -10.03
N GLU A 235 0.38 -12.01 -10.86
CA GLU A 235 1.31 -12.96 -11.50
C GLU A 235 2.25 -13.66 -10.49
N LYS A 236 2.50 -13.05 -9.32
CA LYS A 236 3.37 -13.63 -8.28
C LYS A 236 2.64 -14.53 -7.29
N ARG A 237 1.31 -14.50 -7.26
CA ARG A 237 0.47 -15.35 -6.40
C ARG A 237 0.46 -16.82 -6.87
N GLY A 238 -0.11 -17.67 -6.01
CA GLY A 238 -0.34 -19.10 -6.26
C GLY A 238 0.75 -20.01 -5.72
N ALA A 239 1.76 -19.49 -5.01
CA ALA A 239 2.85 -20.32 -4.50
C ALA A 239 2.37 -21.33 -3.45
N THR A 240 1.50 -20.91 -2.54
CA THR A 240 0.85 -21.76 -1.54
C THR A 240 0.05 -22.88 -2.18
N GLY A 241 -0.74 -22.57 -3.22
CA GLY A 241 -1.50 -23.57 -3.97
C GLY A 241 -0.61 -24.63 -4.62
N ARG A 242 0.46 -24.19 -5.31
CA ARG A 242 1.47 -25.09 -5.92
C ARG A 242 2.15 -25.98 -4.86
N ASN A 243 2.50 -25.41 -3.71
CA ASN A 243 3.08 -26.19 -2.60
C ASN A 243 2.10 -27.23 -2.04
N ILE A 244 0.83 -26.86 -1.84
CA ILE A 244 -0.21 -27.80 -1.35
C ILE A 244 -0.44 -28.93 -2.35
N GLU A 245 -0.44 -28.65 -3.64
CA GLU A 245 -0.59 -29.68 -4.68
C GLU A 245 0.54 -30.73 -4.61
N ILE A 246 1.78 -30.28 -4.46
CA ILE A 246 2.94 -31.15 -4.27
C ILE A 246 2.77 -32.00 -3.01
N ILE A 247 2.39 -31.39 -1.88
CA ILE A 247 2.16 -32.12 -0.62
C ILE A 247 1.07 -33.18 -0.77
N ARG A 248 -0.05 -32.85 -1.43
CA ARG A 248 -1.14 -33.81 -1.69
C ARG A 248 -0.66 -35.00 -2.52
N ASN A 249 0.18 -34.77 -3.51
CA ASN A 249 0.75 -35.84 -4.34
C ASN A 249 1.72 -36.73 -3.56
N ILE A 250 2.37 -36.22 -2.52
CA ILE A 250 3.19 -37.04 -1.61
C ILE A 250 2.31 -37.89 -0.69
N ILE A 251 1.23 -37.33 -0.12
CA ILE A 251 0.39 -38.01 0.88
C ILE A 251 -0.53 -39.07 0.26
N LYS A 252 -0.96 -38.89 -1.00
CA LYS A 252 -1.82 -39.85 -1.71
C LYS A 252 -1.09 -41.12 -2.16
N ASN A 253 0.24 -41.12 -2.12
CA ASN A 253 1.11 -42.27 -2.43
C ASN A 253 1.64 -42.89 -1.14
#